data_AF-A0A537SJS6-F1
#
_entry.id   AF-A0A537SJS6-F1
#
_cell.length_a   1.000
_cell.length_b   1.000
_cell.length_c   1.000
_cell.angle_alpha   90.00
_cell.angle_beta   90.00
_cell.angle_gamma   90.00
#
_symmetry.space_group_name_H-M   'P 1'
#
loop_
_entity.id
_entity.type
_entity.pdbx_description
1 polymer ?
#
loop_
_entity_poly.entity_id
_entity_poly.type
_entity_poly.pdbx_seq_one_letter_code
_entity_poly.pdbx_strand_id
1 'polypeptide(L)' 'YAHFTSPIRRYADLIVHRGLIRALRLGDDALPSEQDAAALGEIGAQISAAERRAMKAERETFDRLLAHFLAD' A
#
# COMPACT_ATOMS: atom_id res chain seq x y z
N TYR A 1 6.05 2.99 -14.07
CA TYR A 1 5.26 1.84 -13.58
C TYR A 1 4.68 2.21 -12.23
N ALA A 2 3.41 1.88 -11.94
CA ALA A 2 2.75 2.14 -10.66
C ALA A 2 1.79 0.98 -10.32
N HIS A 3 1.57 0.71 -9.03
CA HIS A 3 0.57 -0.25 -8.59
C HIS A 3 -0.85 0.35 -8.75
N PHE A 4 -1.80 -0.45 -9.24
CA PHE A 4 -3.16 0.03 -9.53
C PHE A 4 -4.27 -1.03 -9.34
N THR A 5 -3.96 -2.31 -9.48
CA THR A 5 -4.96 -3.39 -9.59
C THR A 5 -5.47 -3.93 -8.25
N SER A 6 -5.08 -3.37 -7.10
CA SER A 6 -5.47 -3.89 -5.79
C SER A 6 -5.74 -2.81 -4.72
N PRO A 7 -6.60 -1.80 -4.98
CA PRO A 7 -6.89 -0.70 -4.04
C PRO A 7 -7.46 -1.14 -2.69
N ILE A 8 -8.11 -2.32 -2.63
CA ILE A 8 -8.67 -2.87 -1.39
C ILE A 8 -7.57 -3.28 -0.39
N ARG A 9 -6.41 -3.74 -0.88
CA ARG A 9 -5.34 -4.32 -0.05
C ARG A 9 -4.01 -3.56 -0.12
N ARG A 10 -3.91 -2.53 -0.95
CA ARG A 10 -2.71 -1.69 -1.08
C ARG A 10 -3.11 -0.23 -1.20
N TYR A 11 -2.64 0.58 -0.24
CA TYR A 11 -2.93 2.01 -0.19
C TYR A 11 -2.30 2.78 -1.38
N ALA A 12 -1.17 2.29 -1.92
CA ALA A 12 -0.56 2.84 -3.13
C ALA A 12 -1.55 2.84 -4.32
N ASP A 13 -2.21 1.71 -4.56
CA ASP A 13 -3.21 1.59 -5.62
C ASP A 13 -4.37 2.57 -5.37
N LEU A 14 -4.87 2.71 -4.13
CA LEU A 14 -5.93 3.66 -3.80
C LEU A 14 -5.54 5.12 -4.13
N ILE A 15 -4.31 5.53 -3.81
CA ILE A 15 -3.82 6.88 -4.15
C ILE A 15 -3.81 7.08 -5.67
N VAL A 16 -3.38 6.07 -6.45
CA VAL A 16 -3.41 6.14 -7.92
C VAL A 16 -4.85 6.24 -8.44
N HIS A 17 -5.78 5.44 -7.90
CA HIS A 17 -7.22 5.52 -8.25
C HIS A 17 -7.77 6.93 -8.03
N ARG A 18 -7.55 7.51 -6.86
CA ARG A 18 -8.00 8.89 -6.53
C ARG A 18 -7.32 9.93 -7.42
N GLY A 19 -6.04 9.74 -7.75
CA GLY A 19 -5.31 10.59 -8.68
C GLY A 19 -5.92 10.59 -10.09
N LEU A 20 -6.32 9.43 -10.60
CA LEU A 20 -7.01 9.31 -11.88
C LEU A 20 -8.39 9.96 -11.87
N ILE A 21 -9.16 9.79 -10.79
CA ILE A 21 -10.47 10.45 -10.63
C ILE A 21 -10.31 11.97 -10.74
N ARG A 22 -9.29 12.54 -10.10
CA ARG A 22 -8.98 13.97 -10.21
C ARG A 22 -8.55 14.37 -11.62
N ALA A 23 -7.58 13.67 -12.19
CA ALA A 23 -6.98 14.02 -13.48
C ALA A 23 -8.01 13.94 -14.63
N LEU A 24 -8.91 12.97 -14.56
CA LEU A 24 -9.91 12.70 -15.60
C LEU A 24 -11.32 13.20 -15.25
N ARG A 25 -11.50 13.85 -14.09
CA ARG A 25 -12.78 14.41 -13.59
C ARG A 25 -13.90 13.37 -13.54
N LEU A 26 -13.62 12.21 -12.93
CA LEU A 26 -14.52 11.04 -12.95
C LEU A 26 -15.53 11.00 -11.78
N GLY A 27 -15.57 12.01 -10.90
CA GLY A 27 -16.51 12.06 -9.77
C GLY A 27 -15.87 12.57 -8.47
N ASP A 28 -16.54 12.29 -7.35
CA ASP A 28 -16.34 12.99 -6.08
C ASP A 28 -15.20 12.44 -5.19
N ASP A 29 -14.62 11.28 -5.55
CA ASP A 29 -13.52 10.64 -4.80
C ASP A 29 -12.13 11.04 -5.32
N ALA A 30 -11.99 12.25 -5.85
CA ALA A 30 -10.74 12.79 -6.35
C ALA A 30 -9.68 12.91 -5.25
N LEU A 31 -8.40 12.75 -5.61
CA LEU A 31 -7.29 12.99 -4.69
C LEU A 31 -7.34 14.46 -4.17
N PRO A 32 -7.38 14.70 -2.85
CA PRO A 32 -7.54 16.05 -2.29
C PRO A 32 -6.50 17.05 -2.80
N SER A 33 -6.85 18.33 -2.87
CA SER A 33 -5.97 19.41 -3.34
C SER A 33 -4.68 19.54 -2.53
N GLU A 34 -4.76 19.21 -1.25
CA GLU A 34 -3.69 19.32 -0.25
C GLU A 34 -2.64 18.22 -0.40
N GLN A 35 -2.95 17.14 -1.14
CA GLN A 35 -2.03 16.06 -1.46
C GLN A 35 -1.08 16.50 -2.59
N ASP A 36 -0.15 17.38 -2.26
CA ASP A 36 0.90 17.83 -3.16
C ASP A 36 2.04 16.78 -3.29
N ALA A 37 3.05 17.10 -4.09
CA ALA A 37 4.17 16.18 -4.32
C ALA A 37 4.95 15.84 -3.04
N ALA A 38 5.04 16.76 -2.08
CA ALA A 38 5.74 16.53 -0.82
C ALA A 38 4.93 15.58 0.07
N ALA A 39 3.63 15.82 0.23
CA ALA A 39 2.71 14.95 0.96
C ALA A 39 2.68 13.54 0.36
N LEU A 40 2.65 13.42 -0.97
CA LEU A 40 2.71 12.12 -1.66
C LEU A 40 4.05 11.40 -1.43
N GLY A 41 5.16 12.15 -1.33
CA GLY A 41 6.46 11.59 -0.97
C GLY A 41 6.47 10.97 0.44
N GLU A 42 5.89 11.67 1.42
CA GLU A 42 5.75 11.18 2.80
C GLU A 42 4.85 9.94 2.86
N ILE A 43 3.71 9.96 2.17
CA ILE A 43 2.80 8.82 2.07
C ILE A 43 3.52 7.63 1.44
N GLY A 44 4.29 7.85 0.37
CA GLY A 44 5.11 6.82 -0.25
C GLY A 44 6.06 6.16 0.75
N ALA A 45 6.78 6.95 1.54
CA ALA A 45 7.68 6.45 2.58
C ALA A 45 6.93 5.63 3.65
N GLN A 46 5.76 6.09 4.08
CA GLN A 46 4.92 5.38 5.04
C GLN A 46 4.40 4.04 4.49
N ILE A 47 3.94 4.02 3.24
CA ILE A 47 3.49 2.79 2.55
C ILE A 47 4.63 1.79 2.48
N SER A 48 5.82 2.20 2.01
CA SER A 48 6.97 1.30 1.91
C SER A 48 7.42 0.76 3.28
N ALA A 49 7.34 1.57 4.33
CA ALA A 49 7.63 1.12 5.69
C ALA A 49 6.60 0.09 6.17
N ALA A 50 5.31 0.31 5.90
CA ALA A 50 4.24 -0.63 6.23
C ALA A 50 4.41 -1.97 5.48
N GLU A 51 4.75 -1.93 4.20
CA GLU A 51 5.00 -3.13 3.39
C GLU A 51 6.16 -3.96 3.96
N ARG A 52 7.28 -3.32 4.31
CA ARG A 52 8.41 -4.01 4.96
C ARG A 52 8.02 -4.64 6.30
N ARG A 53 7.21 -3.96 7.11
CA ARG A 53 6.71 -4.51 8.37
C ARG A 53 5.80 -5.72 8.15
N ALA A 54 4.86 -5.64 7.21
CA ALA A 54 3.96 -6.74 6.87
C ALA A 54 4.75 -7.97 6.39
N MET A 55 5.70 -7.78 5.48
CA MET A 55 6.58 -8.86 4.99
C MET A 55 7.41 -9.51 6.10
N LYS A 56 7.89 -8.72 7.08
CA LYS A 56 8.63 -9.26 8.23
C LYS A 56 7.74 -10.12 9.11
N ALA A 57 6.55 -9.64 9.44
CA ALA A 57 5.58 -10.36 10.25
C ALA A 57 5.11 -11.67 9.58
N GLU A 58 4.91 -11.64 8.27
CA GLU A 58 4.57 -12.84 7.48
C GLU A 58 5.69 -13.89 7.54
N ARG A 59 6.94 -13.48 7.34
CA ARG A 59 8.11 -14.37 7.46
C ARG A 59 8.23 -14.97 8.87
N GLU A 60 8.14 -14.14 9.91
CA GLU A 60 8.21 -14.62 11.30
C GLU A 60 7.09 -15.63 11.63
N THR A 61 5.90 -15.43 11.06
CA THR A 61 4.79 -16.37 11.22
C THR A 61 5.08 -17.69 10.52
N PHE A 62 5.57 -17.63 9.27
CA PHE A 62 5.93 -18.82 8.50
C PHE A 62 7.03 -19.64 9.18
N ASP A 63 8.10 -18.97 9.63
CA ASP A 63 9.23 -19.61 10.30
C ASP A 63 8.78 -20.35 11.58
N ARG A 64 7.89 -19.74 12.36
CA ARG A 64 7.29 -20.38 13.55
C ARG A 64 6.46 -21.61 13.19
N LEU A 65 5.60 -21.51 12.19
CA LEU A 65 4.76 -22.63 11.76
C LEU A 65 5.60 -23.78 11.22
N LEU A 66 6.66 -23.48 10.47
CA LEU A 66 7.60 -24.49 9.98
C LEU A 66 8.34 -25.18 11.13
N ALA A 67 8.83 -24.42 12.11
CA ALA A 67 9.50 -24.98 13.28
C ALA A 67 8.58 -25.92 14.08
N HIS A 68 7.29 -25.58 14.21
CA HIS A 68 6.30 -26.47 14.83
C HIS A 68 6.08 -27.75 14.01
N PHE A 69 5.92 -27.64 12.69
CA PHE A 69 5.70 -28.80 11.83
C PHE A 69 6.88 -29.78 11.81
N LEU A 70 8.13 -29.28 11.90
CA LEU A 70 9.33 -30.12 11.90
C LEU A 70 9.68 -30.71 13.27
N ALA A 71 9.02 -30.27 14.34
CA ALA A 71 9.23 -30.77 15.70
C ALA A 71 8.37 -32.00 16.01
N ASP A 72 7.37 -32.29 15.18
CA ASP A 72 6.58 -33.53 15.18
C ASP A 72 7.30 -34.65 14.39
#